data_AF-A0A497K8S9-F1
#
_entry.id   AF-A0A497K8S9-F1
#
_cell.length_a   1.000
_cell.length_b   1.000
_cell.length_c   1.000
_cell.angle_alpha   90.00
_cell.angle_beta   90.00
_cell.angle_gamma   90.00
#
_symmetry.space_group_name_H-M   'P 1'
#
loop_
_entity.id
_entity.type
_entity.pdbx_description
1 polymer ?
#
loop_
_entity_poly.entity_id
_entity_poly.type
_entity_poly.pdbx_seq_one_letter_code
_entity_poly.pdbx_strand_id
1 'polypeptide(L)'
;RKVKEECINHRLACYLERFLSEYGGEYSVDLEYDKNYNDPKKIGNDENKNIKAIRPDIIIHKRENNDNNLIAFEIKKNYTDKHDLKKIKELFRNPYNYKYGCLISYLPTRKYIKVKLLSNQGKNVEEFKVNKNE
;
A
#
# COMPACT_ATOMS: atom_id res chain seq x y z
N ARG A 1 1.45 24.03 12.36
CA ARG A 1 1.51 22.57 12.63
C ARG A 1 1.82 21.85 11.32
N LYS A 2 2.77 20.89 11.28
CA LYS A 2 3.07 20.13 10.05
C LYS A 2 1.91 19.19 9.75
N VAL A 3 1.45 19.14 8.50
CA VAL A 3 0.39 18.20 8.05
C VAL A 3 0.83 16.77 8.38
N LYS A 4 -0.10 15.90 8.79
CA LYS A 4 0.12 14.48 9.11
C LYS A 4 0.10 13.60 7.85
N GLU A 5 0.79 12.45 7.85
CA GLU A 5 0.86 11.59 6.65
C GLU A 5 -0.52 11.00 6.35
N GLU A 6 -1.23 10.61 7.40
CA GLU A 6 -2.59 10.10 7.42
C GLU A 6 -3.58 11.05 6.72
N CYS A 7 -3.43 12.37 6.91
CA CYS A 7 -4.26 13.36 6.21
C CYS A 7 -4.01 13.39 4.70
N ILE A 8 -2.75 13.21 4.29
CA ILE A 8 -2.37 13.17 2.87
C ILE A 8 -2.86 11.86 2.25
N ASN A 9 -2.65 10.75 2.96
CA ASN A 9 -3.09 9.42 2.54
C ASN A 9 -4.62 9.38 2.40
N HIS A 10 -5.37 9.99 3.33
CA HIS A 10 -6.82 10.10 3.22
C HIS A 10 -7.24 10.82 1.93
N ARG A 11 -6.60 11.96 1.60
CA ARG A 11 -6.94 12.68 0.37
C ARG A 11 -6.59 11.86 -0.88
N LEU A 12 -5.48 11.14 -0.88
CA LEU A 12 -5.12 10.24 -1.97
C LEU A 12 -6.15 9.09 -2.10
N ALA A 13 -6.58 8.49 -0.99
CA ALA A 13 -7.59 7.44 -0.99
C ALA A 13 -8.89 7.92 -1.65
N CYS A 14 -9.38 9.12 -1.34
CA CYS A 14 -10.57 9.68 -2.01
C CYS A 14 -10.39 9.81 -3.53
N TYR A 15 -9.21 10.20 -4.01
CA TYR A 15 -8.94 10.25 -5.45
C TYR A 15 -8.90 8.85 -6.08
N LEU A 16 -8.32 7.87 -5.39
CA LEU A 16 -8.30 6.48 -5.83
C LEU A 16 -9.72 5.88 -5.88
N GLU A 17 -10.56 6.14 -4.87
CA GLU A 17 -11.96 5.70 -4.86
C GLU A 17 -12.74 6.27 -6.04
N ARG A 18 -12.62 7.59 -6.27
CA ARG A 18 -13.26 8.25 -7.40
C ARG A 18 -12.77 7.70 -8.74
N PHE A 19 -11.46 7.51 -8.87
CA PHE A 19 -10.90 6.92 -10.09
C PHE A 19 -11.48 5.53 -10.31
N LEU A 20 -11.50 4.65 -9.31
CA LEU A 20 -12.02 3.28 -9.44
C LEU A 20 -13.52 3.22 -9.76
N SER A 21 -14.32 4.13 -9.20
CA SER A 21 -15.77 4.15 -9.47
C SER A 21 -16.07 4.45 -10.95
N GLU A 22 -15.22 5.23 -11.62
CA GLU A 22 -15.32 5.49 -13.06
C GLU A 22 -15.06 4.23 -13.92
N TYR A 23 -14.34 3.22 -13.40
CA TYR A 23 -14.08 1.95 -14.07
C TYR A 23 -15.02 0.80 -13.63
N GLY A 24 -16.00 1.07 -12.78
CA GLY A 24 -17.04 0.09 -12.41
C GLY A 24 -16.56 -1.13 -11.60
N GLY A 25 -15.43 -1.02 -10.89
CA GLY A 25 -14.87 -2.13 -10.11
C GLY A 25 -15.48 -2.28 -8.71
N GLU A 26 -15.74 -3.52 -8.28
CA GLU A 26 -16.12 -3.86 -6.90
C GLU A 26 -14.90 -3.85 -5.95
N TYR A 27 -14.21 -2.71 -5.85
CA TYR A 27 -13.05 -2.55 -4.98
C TYR A 27 -13.33 -1.52 -3.90
N SER A 28 -12.94 -1.84 -2.67
CA SER A 28 -12.88 -0.90 -1.56
C SER A 28 -11.49 -0.29 -1.48
N VAL A 29 -11.41 0.99 -1.12
CA VAL A 29 -10.16 1.66 -0.78
C VAL A 29 -10.19 1.93 0.72
N ASP A 30 -9.29 1.30 1.47
CA ASP A 30 -9.28 1.43 2.92
C ASP A 30 -7.93 1.96 3.41
N LEU A 31 -7.97 2.87 4.37
CA LEU A 31 -6.80 3.41 5.05
C LEU A 31 -6.47 2.55 6.27
N GLU A 32 -5.19 2.31 6.49
CA GLU A 32 -4.71 1.64 7.70
C GLU A 32 -5.46 0.34 8.04
N TYR A 33 -5.89 -0.40 7.02
CA TYR A 33 -6.71 -1.59 7.19
C TYR A 33 -5.87 -2.79 7.60
N ASP A 34 -6.07 -3.24 8.83
CA ASP A 34 -5.27 -4.25 9.50
C ASP A 34 -5.99 -5.59 9.68
N LYS A 35 -7.08 -5.85 8.95
CA LYS A 35 -7.84 -7.11 9.08
C LYS A 35 -7.61 -8.12 7.97
N ASN A 36 -7.70 -9.39 8.34
CA ASN A 36 -7.71 -10.58 7.51
C ASN A 36 -8.95 -11.38 7.93
N TYR A 37 -10.07 -11.18 7.24
CA TYR A 37 -11.38 -11.57 7.76
C TYR A 37 -11.59 -10.97 9.17
N ASN A 38 -11.73 -11.82 10.18
CA ASN A 38 -11.91 -11.40 11.57
C ASN A 38 -10.58 -11.26 12.34
N ASP A 39 -9.47 -11.75 11.78
CA ASP A 39 -8.17 -11.73 12.43
C ASP A 39 -7.34 -10.51 12.06
N PRO A 40 -6.43 -10.02 12.92
CA PRO A 40 -5.47 -9.01 12.51
C PRO A 40 -4.49 -9.56 11.46
N LYS A 41 -4.16 -8.73 10.46
CA LYS A 41 -3.04 -8.98 9.56
C LYS A 41 -1.76 -8.95 10.40
N LYS A 42 -0.92 -9.95 10.19
CA LYS A 42 0.35 -10.19 10.88
C LYS A 42 1.48 -10.48 9.90
N ILE A 43 2.70 -10.13 10.29
CA ILE A 43 3.96 -10.50 9.64
C ILE A 43 4.87 -11.24 10.62
N GLY A 44 5.55 -12.28 10.13
CA GLY A 44 6.45 -13.13 10.90
C GLY A 44 6.11 -14.62 10.78
N ASN A 45 7.03 -15.49 11.20
CA ASN A 45 6.79 -16.93 11.33
C ASN A 45 6.46 -17.25 12.78
N ASP A 46 5.47 -18.13 12.98
CA ASP A 46 5.06 -18.64 14.30
C ASP A 46 6.24 -19.28 15.05
N GLU A 47 7.19 -19.88 14.33
CA GLU A 47 8.38 -20.55 14.86
C GLU A 47 9.26 -19.64 15.74
N ASN A 48 9.36 -18.35 15.40
CA ASN A 48 10.21 -17.40 16.11
C ASN A 48 9.45 -16.53 17.13
N LYS A 49 8.15 -16.77 17.34
CA LYS A 49 7.24 -15.99 18.20
C LYS A 49 7.25 -14.46 17.99
N ASN A 50 7.82 -13.99 16.89
CA ASN A 50 7.97 -12.56 16.56
C ASN A 50 6.90 -12.15 15.55
N ILE A 51 5.64 -12.33 15.93
CA ILE A 51 4.47 -11.95 15.16
C ILE A 51 4.21 -10.47 15.40
N LYS A 52 4.25 -9.64 14.35
CA LYS A 52 3.90 -8.22 14.44
C LYS A 52 2.67 -7.93 13.61
N ALA A 53 1.77 -7.09 14.12
CA ALA A 53 0.68 -6.57 13.32
C ALA A 53 1.22 -5.79 12.11
N ILE A 54 0.56 -5.94 10.97
CA ILE A 54 0.87 -5.19 9.75
C ILE A 54 -0.32 -4.34 9.37
N ARG A 55 -0.04 -3.07 9.11
CA ARG A 55 -1.02 -2.08 8.72
C ARG A 55 -0.47 -1.29 7.54
N PRO A 56 -0.97 -1.54 6.32
CA PRO A 56 -0.60 -0.77 5.14
C PRO A 56 -1.22 0.62 5.20
N ASP A 57 -0.60 1.63 4.60
CA ASP A 57 -1.13 2.99 4.63
C ASP A 57 -2.46 3.11 3.88
N ILE A 58 -2.54 2.51 2.69
CA ILE A 58 -3.74 2.40 1.87
C ILE A 58 -3.76 1.02 1.23
N ILE A 59 -4.94 0.42 1.10
CA ILE A 59 -5.16 -0.79 0.31
C ILE A 59 -6.32 -0.59 -0.66
N ILE A 60 -6.25 -1.29 -1.79
CA ILE A 60 -7.37 -1.50 -2.71
C ILE A 60 -7.63 -3.00 -2.74
N HIS A 61 -8.82 -3.41 -2.30
CA HIS A 61 -9.12 -4.81 -2.04
C HIS A 61 -10.62 -5.12 -2.10
N LYS A 62 -10.97 -6.41 -2.05
CA LYS A 62 -12.33 -6.84 -1.75
C LYS A 62 -12.41 -7.18 -0.27
N ARG A 63 -13.31 -6.53 0.47
CA ARG A 63 -13.51 -6.85 1.88
C ARG A 63 -13.98 -8.30 2.02
N GLU A 64 -13.73 -8.89 3.20
CA GLU A 64 -14.21 -10.22 3.60
C GLU A 64 -13.68 -11.41 2.77
N ASN A 65 -12.72 -11.21 1.86
CA ASN A 65 -11.93 -12.30 1.26
C ASN A 65 -10.52 -11.83 0.87
N ASN A 66 -9.59 -12.77 0.62
CA ASN A 66 -8.26 -12.44 0.08
C ASN A 66 -8.06 -12.86 -1.38
N ASP A 67 -9.09 -13.38 -2.04
CA ASP A 67 -8.97 -13.95 -3.39
C ASP A 67 -8.60 -12.87 -4.41
N ASN A 68 -8.97 -11.62 -4.13
CA ASN A 68 -8.84 -10.52 -5.07
C ASN A 68 -8.26 -9.24 -4.44
N ASN A 69 -7.28 -9.36 -3.54
CA ASN A 69 -6.55 -8.19 -3.04
C ASN A 69 -5.69 -7.56 -4.16
N LEU A 70 -5.97 -6.31 -4.53
CA LEU A 70 -5.38 -5.70 -5.73
C LEU A 70 -4.02 -5.08 -5.44
N ILE A 71 -3.97 -4.04 -4.60
CA ILE A 71 -2.74 -3.29 -4.36
C ILE A 71 -2.66 -2.75 -2.94
N ALA A 72 -1.46 -2.82 -2.36
CA ALA A 72 -1.14 -2.20 -1.08
C ALA A 72 -0.14 -1.06 -1.27
N PHE A 73 -0.31 0.03 -0.53
CA PHE A 73 0.54 1.21 -0.59
C PHE A 73 1.28 1.41 0.73
N GLU A 74 2.56 1.80 0.62
CA GLU A 74 3.33 2.41 1.71
C GLU A 74 3.84 3.76 1.25
N ILE A 75 3.59 4.79 2.06
CA ILE A 75 3.70 6.17 1.67
C ILE A 75 4.48 6.93 2.74
N LYS A 76 5.52 7.66 2.31
CA LYS A 76 6.32 8.52 3.19
C LYS A 76 6.40 9.94 2.62
N LYS A 77 6.43 10.93 3.51
CA LYS A 77 6.82 12.30 3.14
C LYS A 77 8.23 12.36 2.61
N ASN A 78 9.13 11.60 3.21
CA ASN A 78 10.51 11.49 2.76
C ASN A 78 10.65 10.24 1.90
N TYR A 79 11.77 9.53 2.01
CA TYR A 79 11.98 8.27 1.31
C TYR A 79 11.31 7.12 2.04
N THR A 80 10.66 6.25 1.27
CA THR A 80 10.36 4.87 1.69
C THR A 80 11.65 4.07 1.78
N ASP A 81 11.72 3.12 2.70
CA ASP A 81 12.93 2.36 2.98
C ASP A 81 12.78 0.84 2.73
N LYS A 82 13.75 0.06 3.21
CA LYS A 82 13.75 -1.40 3.08
C LYS A 82 12.67 -2.07 3.94
N HIS A 83 12.26 -1.45 5.04
CA HIS A 83 11.19 -1.97 5.89
C HIS A 83 9.83 -1.79 5.23
N ASP A 84 9.57 -0.64 4.60
CA ASP A 84 8.35 -0.40 3.81
C ASP A 84 8.26 -1.42 2.66
N LEU A 85 9.37 -1.63 1.95
CA LEU A 85 9.45 -2.66 0.91
C LEU A 85 9.20 -4.08 1.45
N LYS A 86 9.77 -4.41 2.61
CA LYS A 86 9.56 -5.71 3.24
C LYS A 86 8.08 -5.89 3.58
N LYS A 87 7.44 -4.87 4.14
CA LYS A 87 6.02 -4.88 4.49
C LYS A 87 5.15 -5.23 3.26
N ILE A 88 5.37 -4.56 2.12
CA ILE A 88 4.70 -4.87 0.85
C ILE A 88 4.96 -6.33 0.43
N LYS A 89 6.20 -6.82 0.51
CA LYS A 89 6.53 -8.20 0.14
C LYS A 89 5.86 -9.24 1.01
N GLU A 90 5.60 -8.94 2.29
CA GLU A 90 4.82 -9.84 3.14
C GLU A 90 3.34 -9.86 2.74
N LEU A 91 2.77 -8.74 2.27
CA LEU A 91 1.39 -8.69 1.77
C LEU A 91 1.19 -9.46 0.45
N PHE A 92 2.27 -9.75 -0.27
CA PHE A 92 2.21 -10.62 -1.46
C PHE A 92 2.05 -12.09 -1.13
N ARG A 93 2.41 -12.49 0.10
CA ARG A 93 2.38 -13.89 0.53
C ARG A 93 0.98 -14.28 1.00
N ASN A 94 0.75 -15.58 1.06
CA ASN A 94 -0.41 -16.15 1.73
C ASN A 94 -0.43 -15.71 3.21
N PRO A 95 -1.58 -15.33 3.78
CA PRO A 95 -2.93 -15.41 3.18
C PRO A 95 -3.35 -14.17 2.39
N TYR A 96 -2.57 -13.09 2.37
CA TYR A 96 -3.03 -11.80 1.86
C TYR A 96 -3.02 -11.70 0.34
N ASN A 97 -2.07 -12.34 -0.34
CA ASN A 97 -2.05 -12.51 -1.80
C ASN A 97 -2.29 -11.22 -2.63
N TYR A 98 -1.79 -10.07 -2.18
CA TYR A 98 -1.91 -8.83 -2.95
C TYR A 98 -1.21 -8.98 -4.31
N LYS A 99 -1.89 -8.55 -5.39
CA LYS A 99 -1.35 -8.65 -6.76
C LYS A 99 -0.21 -7.65 -7.00
N TYR A 100 -0.34 -6.44 -6.47
CA TYR A 100 0.62 -5.35 -6.63
C TYR A 100 0.94 -4.67 -5.31
N GLY A 101 2.04 -3.93 -5.30
CA GLY A 101 2.44 -3.08 -4.20
C GLY A 101 3.06 -1.79 -4.70
N CYS A 102 2.85 -0.69 -3.99
CA CYS A 102 3.33 0.62 -4.39
C CYS A 102 4.02 1.31 -3.22
N LEU A 103 5.24 1.77 -3.44
CA LEU A 103 5.95 2.66 -2.52
C LEU A 103 5.92 4.08 -3.09
N ILE A 104 5.45 5.04 -2.29
CA ILE A 104 5.38 6.46 -2.68
C ILE A 104 6.23 7.29 -1.73
N SER A 105 7.19 8.03 -2.28
CA SER A 105 7.98 9.02 -1.56
C SER A 105 7.63 10.42 -2.08
N TYR A 106 6.93 11.23 -1.28
CA TYR A 106 6.47 12.57 -1.70
C TYR A 106 7.62 13.58 -1.89
N LEU A 107 8.68 13.45 -1.08
CA LEU A 107 9.90 14.24 -1.14
C LEU A 107 9.63 15.75 -1.28
N PRO A 108 9.11 16.46 -0.25
CA PRO A 108 8.61 17.83 -0.37
C PRO A 108 9.65 18.83 -0.91
N THR A 109 10.94 18.59 -0.68
CA THR A 109 12.05 19.43 -1.17
C THR A 109 12.47 19.13 -2.62
N ARG A 110 11.88 18.12 -3.27
CA ARG A 110 12.15 17.73 -4.66
C ARG A 110 11.01 18.19 -5.58
N LYS A 111 11.33 18.39 -6.86
CA LYS A 111 10.37 18.76 -7.91
C LYS A 111 9.47 17.59 -8.38
N TYR A 112 9.72 16.38 -7.87
CA TYR A 112 9.01 15.17 -8.26
C TYR A 112 8.60 14.35 -7.03
N ILE A 113 7.62 13.48 -7.23
CA ILE A 113 7.26 12.36 -6.35
C ILE A 113 7.94 11.12 -6.93
N LYS A 114 8.55 10.30 -6.07
CA LYS A 114 9.14 9.02 -6.49
C LYS A 114 8.14 7.90 -6.22
N VAL A 115 7.85 7.11 -7.24
CA VAL A 115 6.92 5.98 -7.18
C VAL A 115 7.66 4.71 -7.57
N LYS A 116 7.44 3.65 -6.81
CA LYS A 116 7.96 2.31 -7.10
C LYS A 116 6.80 1.32 -7.10
N LEU A 117 6.50 0.74 -8.25
CA LEU A 117 5.47 -0.26 -8.42
C LEU A 117 6.11 -1.66 -8.44
N LEU A 118 5.46 -2.60 -7.76
CA LEU A 118 5.90 -3.99 -7.64
C LEU A 118 4.76 -4.92 -8.04
N SER A 119 5.10 -6.01 -8.74
CA SER A 119 4.17 -7.11 -9.03
C SER A 119 4.54 -8.37 -8.26
N ASN A 120 3.54 -9.07 -7.73
CA ASN A 120 3.71 -10.38 -7.12
C ASN A 120 4.09 -11.46 -8.14
N GLN A 121 3.66 -11.33 -9.41
CA GLN A 121 3.79 -12.38 -10.42
C GLN A 121 5.12 -12.41 -11.18
N GLY A 122 6.04 -11.48 -10.93
CA GLY A 122 7.28 -11.49 -11.73
C GLY A 122 8.42 -10.61 -11.26
N LYS A 123 8.62 -10.38 -9.96
CA LYS A 123 9.77 -9.62 -9.36
C LYS A 123 10.09 -8.26 -10.01
N ASN A 124 9.27 -7.79 -10.94
CA ASN A 124 9.48 -6.57 -11.70
C ASN A 124 9.15 -5.41 -10.79
N VAL A 125 10.11 -4.51 -10.75
CA VAL A 125 10.07 -3.29 -9.98
C VAL A 125 10.21 -2.18 -11.01
N GLU A 126 9.12 -1.45 -11.21
CA GLU A 126 9.14 -0.25 -12.04
C GLU A 126 9.30 0.95 -11.11
N GLU A 127 10.32 1.75 -11.35
CA GLU A 127 10.56 2.98 -10.62
C GLU A 127 10.45 4.17 -11.57
N PHE A 128 9.61 5.14 -11.22
CA PHE A 128 9.42 6.34 -12.01
C PHE A 128 9.20 7.56 -11.12
N LYS A 129 9.32 8.74 -11.75
CA LYS A 129 9.17 10.04 -11.10
C LYS A 129 7.99 10.76 -11.72
N VAL A 130 7.11 11.28 -10.87
CA VAL A 130 5.97 12.11 -11.28
C VAL A 130 6.30 13.56 -10.93
N ASN A 131 6.33 14.45 -11.92
CA ASN A 131 6.62 15.87 -11.68
C ASN A 131 5.46 16.52 -10.94
N LYS A 132 5.76 17.45 -10.02
CA LYS A 132 4.73 18.13 -9.21
C LYS A 132 4.04 19.30 -9.91
N ASN A 133 4.54 19.68 -11.09
CA ASN A 133 4.12 20.87 -11.83
C ASN A 133 3.43 20.50 -13.16
N GLU A 134 2.91 19.28 -13.25
CA GLU A 134 2.00 18.84 -14.32
C GLU A 134 0.56 18.89 -13.82
#